data_AF-A0A7C7EU78-F1
#
_entry.id   AF-A0A7C7EU78-F1
#
_cell.length_a   1.000
_cell.length_b   1.000
_cell.length_c   1.000
_cell.angle_alpha   90.00
_cell.angle_beta   90.00
_cell.angle_gamma   90.00
#
_symmetry.space_group_name_H-M   'P 1'
#
loop_
_entity.id
_entity.type
_entity.pdbx_description
1 polymer ?
#
loop_
_entity_poly.entity_id
_entity_poly.type
_entity_poly.pdbx_seq_one_letter_code
_entity_poly.pdbx_strand_id
1 'polypeptide(L)'
;MNEKKWFITQAVLFVIYLSMTMIFLVGWNQIMYSEENANALVSIVTGIYFGGGGLVIPVAWFAFVFYRGLKEKTAPEAPTYLAVANRYLFPAVCYLVMIATTVYVGRFPESVDYLNPTYLYFCTLTGALFIIVAVIEVIAKKTREIKPLLLLFILASGGAVFWNLDLLISVEFREAMIYETRFLYFLTFRQIYYFIIILGIGYFFAVLLLYFNITDRLRLVNLLLNITMFVIVIYNLLNMISFFNYLNVST
;
A
#
# COMPACT_ATOMS: atom_id res chain seq x y z
N MET A 1 -2.15 1.86 27.13
CA MET A 1 -1.30 2.95 26.59
C MET A 1 -2.18 4.15 26.30
N ASN A 2 -1.76 5.36 26.68
CA ASN A 2 -2.47 6.62 26.39
C ASN A 2 -2.49 6.89 24.87
N GLU A 3 -3.60 7.36 24.29
CA GLU A 3 -3.79 7.74 22.86
C GLU A 3 -2.62 8.56 22.31
N LYS A 4 -2.06 9.44 23.14
CA LYS A 4 -0.89 10.26 22.80
C LYS A 4 0.36 9.43 22.47
N LYS A 5 0.64 8.36 23.22
CA LYS A 5 1.81 7.50 22.99
C LYS A 5 1.68 6.73 21.67
N TRP A 6 0.47 6.25 21.36
CA TRP A 6 0.19 5.59 20.09
C TRP A 6 0.39 6.56 18.92
N PHE A 7 -0.16 7.77 19.03
CA PHE A 7 -0.03 8.78 17.99
C PHE A 7 1.43 9.16 17.74
N ILE A 8 2.22 9.40 18.80
CA ILE A 8 3.65 9.68 18.67
C ILE A 8 4.37 8.54 17.95
N THR A 9 4.07 7.28 18.28
CA THR A 9 4.69 6.13 17.61
C THR A 9 4.35 6.09 16.12
N GLN A 10 3.08 6.30 15.76
CA GLN A 10 2.67 6.37 14.35
C GLN A 10 3.28 7.58 13.62
N ALA A 11 3.39 8.73 14.28
CA ALA A 11 4.01 9.92 13.71
C ALA A 11 5.52 9.72 13.46
N VAL A 12 6.21 8.99 14.34
CA VAL A 12 7.62 8.63 14.12
C VAL A 12 7.73 7.67 12.93
N LEU A 13 6.92 6.61 12.88
CA LEU A 13 6.91 5.67 11.75
C LEU A 13 6.56 6.37 10.42
N PHE A 14 5.61 7.31 10.46
CA PHE A 14 5.25 8.17 9.35
C PHE A 14 6.45 8.98 8.83
N VAL A 15 7.11 9.73 9.71
CA VAL A 15 8.24 10.58 9.33
C VAL A 15 9.36 9.74 8.75
N ILE A 16 9.74 8.64 9.42
CA ILE A 16 10.80 7.75 8.93
C ILE A 16 10.43 7.18 7.56
N TYR A 17 9.21 6.66 7.41
CA TYR A 17 8.78 6.04 6.16
C TYR A 17 8.78 7.05 5.00
N LEU A 18 8.14 8.22 5.16
CA LEU A 18 8.13 9.24 4.11
C LEU A 18 9.53 9.77 3.80
N SER A 19 10.36 10.03 4.81
CA SER A 19 11.73 10.50 4.59
C SER A 19 12.54 9.48 3.80
N MET A 20 12.44 8.18 4.14
CA MET A 20 13.12 7.14 3.38
C MET A 20 12.59 7.01 1.95
N THR A 21 11.27 7.07 1.75
CA THR A 21 10.66 7.06 0.41
C THR A 21 11.16 8.24 -0.42
N MET A 22 11.15 9.45 0.13
CA MET A 22 11.59 10.66 -0.59
C MET A 22 13.10 10.63 -0.90
N ILE A 23 13.93 10.21 0.06
CA ILE A 23 15.37 10.03 -0.16
C ILE A 23 15.60 9.00 -1.26
N PHE A 24 14.86 7.90 -1.25
CA PHE A 24 14.95 6.88 -2.29
C PHE A 24 14.56 7.44 -3.66
N LEU A 25 13.42 8.13 -3.79
CA LEU A 25 12.99 8.72 -5.06
C LEU A 25 13.98 9.79 -5.59
N VAL A 26 14.51 10.64 -4.71
CA VAL A 26 15.49 11.66 -5.10
C VAL A 26 16.84 11.04 -5.46
N GLY A 27 17.34 10.12 -4.63
CA GLY A 27 18.59 9.41 -4.87
C GLY A 27 18.53 8.59 -6.15
N TRP A 28 17.42 7.88 -6.38
CA TRP A 28 17.18 7.16 -7.63
C TRP A 28 17.27 8.06 -8.85
N ASN A 29 16.59 9.23 -8.81
CA ASN A 29 16.62 10.19 -9.91
C ASN A 29 18.06 10.60 -10.24
N GLN A 30 18.86 10.90 -9.23
CA GLN A 30 20.24 11.33 -9.44
C GLN A 30 21.13 10.24 -10.05
N ILE A 31 20.96 8.98 -9.62
CA ILE A 31 21.79 7.88 -10.10
C ILE A 31 21.48 7.54 -11.57
N MET A 32 20.21 7.62 -12.00
CA MET A 32 19.83 7.39 -13.41
C MET A 32 20.44 8.41 -14.38
N TYR A 33 20.76 9.63 -13.92
CA TYR A 33 21.32 10.69 -14.76
C TYR A 33 22.85 10.84 -14.64
N SER A 34 23.54 9.96 -13.90
CA SER A 34 25.00 9.93 -13.80
C SER A 34 25.57 8.66 -14.43
N GLU A 35 26.37 8.79 -15.50
CA GLU A 35 26.80 7.66 -16.35
C GLU A 35 27.87 6.71 -15.76
N GLU A 36 27.95 5.53 -16.40
CA GLU A 36 28.95 4.44 -16.44
C GLU A 36 28.88 3.25 -15.45
N ASN A 37 28.28 3.36 -14.25
CA ASN A 37 28.14 2.20 -13.34
C ASN A 37 26.76 2.10 -12.63
N ALA A 38 25.76 2.79 -13.17
CA ALA A 38 24.46 2.96 -12.54
C ALA A 38 23.82 1.61 -12.15
N ASN A 39 23.75 0.64 -13.05
CA ASN A 39 22.91 -0.56 -12.87
C ASN A 39 23.17 -1.37 -11.59
N ALA A 40 24.44 -1.56 -11.20
CA ALA A 40 24.79 -2.31 -10.00
C ALA A 40 24.52 -1.49 -8.72
N LEU A 41 24.90 -0.22 -8.70
CA LEU A 41 24.69 0.68 -7.56
C LEU A 41 23.19 0.94 -7.34
N VAL A 42 22.45 1.15 -8.42
CA VAL A 42 20.99 1.29 -8.50
C VAL A 42 20.28 0.08 -7.91
N SER A 43 20.68 -1.13 -8.32
CA SER A 43 20.16 -2.38 -7.76
C SER A 43 20.44 -2.50 -6.26
N ILE A 44 21.62 -2.03 -5.81
CA ILE A 44 21.99 -2.07 -4.40
C ILE A 44 21.13 -1.13 -3.56
N VAL A 45 21.01 0.13 -3.99
CA VAL A 45 20.22 1.15 -3.30
C VAL A 45 18.74 0.75 -3.28
N THR A 46 18.20 0.22 -4.38
CA THR A 46 16.83 -0.29 -4.42
C THR A 46 16.61 -1.46 -3.50
N GLY A 47 17.55 -2.40 -3.38
CA GLY A 47 17.36 -3.48 -2.42
C GLY A 47 17.49 -3.06 -0.95
N ILE A 48 18.35 -2.10 -0.64
CA ILE A 48 18.41 -1.52 0.72
C ILE A 48 17.07 -0.85 1.05
N TYR A 49 16.54 -0.04 0.13
CA TYR A 49 15.24 0.59 0.31
C TYR A 49 14.12 -0.45 0.36
N PHE A 50 14.03 -1.37 -0.60
CA PHE A 50 13.01 -2.42 -0.65
C PHE A 50 12.98 -3.24 0.63
N GLY A 51 14.13 -3.75 1.08
CA GLY A 51 14.22 -4.54 2.31
C GLY A 51 13.90 -3.72 3.56
N GLY A 52 14.52 -2.55 3.72
CA GLY A 52 14.36 -1.72 4.91
C GLY A 52 13.16 -0.78 4.86
N GLY A 53 13.27 0.28 4.06
CA GLY A 53 12.29 1.37 4.00
C GLY A 53 10.93 0.97 3.44
N GLY A 54 10.92 0.19 2.35
CA GLY A 54 9.75 -0.19 1.59
C GLY A 54 8.95 -1.35 2.18
N LEU A 55 9.61 -2.34 2.80
CA LEU A 55 8.94 -3.51 3.39
C LEU A 55 8.94 -3.50 4.91
N VAL A 56 10.10 -3.44 5.57
CA VAL A 56 10.18 -3.60 7.03
C VAL A 56 9.38 -2.54 7.77
N ILE A 57 9.45 -1.26 7.36
CA ILE A 57 8.72 -0.19 8.04
C ILE A 57 7.20 -0.32 7.87
N PRO A 58 6.63 -0.46 6.66
CA PRO A 58 5.20 -0.68 6.49
C PRO A 58 4.70 -1.95 7.18
N VAL A 59 5.48 -3.05 7.17
CA VAL A 59 5.12 -4.29 7.87
C VAL A 59 5.07 -4.08 9.39
N ALA A 60 6.10 -3.46 9.97
CA ALA A 60 6.15 -3.20 11.41
C ALA A 60 5.03 -2.25 11.84
N TRP A 61 4.77 -1.21 11.05
CA TRP A 61 3.68 -0.27 11.32
C TRP A 61 2.31 -0.92 11.14
N PHE A 62 2.12 -1.73 10.10
CA PHE A 62 0.91 -2.52 9.89
C PHE A 62 0.65 -3.45 11.08
N ALA A 63 1.64 -4.23 11.50
CA ALA A 63 1.54 -5.12 12.65
C ALA A 63 1.13 -4.36 13.93
N PHE A 64 1.70 -3.17 14.13
CA PHE A 64 1.36 -2.29 15.23
C PHE A 64 -0.09 -1.80 15.19
N VAL A 65 -0.58 -1.27 14.05
CA VAL A 65 -1.97 -0.78 13.93
C VAL A 65 -2.98 -1.93 13.92
N PHE A 66 -2.63 -3.07 13.33
CA PHE A 66 -3.47 -4.27 13.30
C PHE A 66 -3.65 -4.85 14.70
N TYR A 67 -2.57 -5.02 15.45
CA TYR A 67 -2.61 -5.48 16.84
C TYR A 67 -3.46 -4.55 17.72
N ARG A 68 -3.30 -3.24 17.57
CA ARG A 68 -4.12 -2.25 18.26
C ARG A 68 -5.59 -2.40 17.90
N GLY A 69 -5.93 -2.47 16.60
CA GLY A 69 -7.29 -2.58 16.13
C GLY A 69 -8.00 -3.87 16.58
N LEU A 70 -7.26 -4.96 16.82
CA LEU A 70 -7.80 -6.18 17.43
C LEU A 70 -8.08 -6.01 18.95
N LYS A 71 -7.26 -5.22 19.66
CA LYS A 71 -7.35 -5.04 21.11
C LYS A 71 -8.28 -3.93 21.57
N GLU A 72 -8.61 -2.97 20.71
CA GLU A 72 -9.53 -1.90 21.07
C GLU A 72 -10.95 -2.45 21.35
N LYS A 73 -11.45 -2.14 22.55
CA LYS A 73 -12.88 -2.19 22.86
C LYS A 73 -13.53 -0.96 22.22
N THR A 74 -14.79 -1.10 21.80
CA THR A 74 -15.62 -0.12 21.10
C THR A 74 -15.32 1.34 21.46
N ALA A 75 -15.24 2.19 20.43
CA ALA A 75 -14.77 3.57 20.50
C ALA A 75 -15.46 4.40 21.60
N PRO A 76 -14.72 5.32 22.27
CA PRO A 76 -15.31 6.28 23.21
C PRO A 76 -16.36 7.17 22.51
N GLU A 77 -17.35 7.62 23.29
CA GLU A 77 -18.59 8.30 22.82
C GLU A 77 -18.36 9.62 22.06
N ALA A 78 -17.13 10.16 22.04
CA ALA A 78 -16.72 11.20 21.10
C ALA A 78 -15.27 10.97 20.67
N PRO A 79 -14.96 10.87 19.36
CA PRO A 79 -13.59 10.69 18.91
C PRO A 79 -12.81 12.00 19.14
N THR A 80 -11.80 11.95 20.01
CA THR A 80 -10.80 13.01 20.08
C THR A 80 -10.05 13.11 18.75
N TYR A 81 -9.49 14.27 18.43
CA TYR A 81 -8.68 14.44 17.21
C TYR A 81 -7.55 13.39 17.12
N LEU A 82 -6.99 12.98 18.27
CA LEU A 82 -5.99 11.92 18.37
C LEU A 82 -6.53 10.55 17.99
N ALA A 83 -7.78 10.22 18.38
CA ALA A 83 -8.41 8.95 18.02
C ALA A 83 -8.67 8.89 16.50
N VAL A 84 -9.11 9.98 15.89
CA VAL A 84 -9.27 10.09 14.43
C VAL A 84 -7.92 9.94 13.73
N ALA A 85 -6.91 10.71 14.15
CA ALA A 85 -5.57 10.65 13.58
C ALA A 85 -4.99 9.24 13.70
N ASN A 86 -5.13 8.59 14.86
CA ASN A 86 -4.64 7.24 15.06
C ASN A 86 -5.30 6.17 14.19
N ARG A 87 -6.55 6.39 13.78
CA ARG A 87 -7.31 5.47 12.93
C ARG A 87 -6.93 5.62 11.45
N TYR A 88 -6.69 6.85 11.00
CA TYR A 88 -6.50 7.16 9.58
C TYR A 88 -5.06 7.46 9.16
N LEU A 89 -4.13 7.68 10.09
CA LEU A 89 -2.76 8.07 9.75
C LEU A 89 -2.04 7.00 8.91
N PHE A 90 -2.01 5.75 9.35
CA PHE A 90 -1.42 4.66 8.57
C PHE A 90 -2.02 4.52 7.15
N PRO A 91 -3.34 4.33 6.98
CA PRO A 91 -3.90 4.13 5.65
C PRO A 91 -3.74 5.38 4.78
N ALA A 92 -3.88 6.59 5.33
CA ALA A 92 -3.65 7.84 4.59
C ALA A 92 -2.21 7.93 4.10
N VAL A 93 -1.23 7.48 4.89
CA VAL A 93 0.19 7.51 4.50
C VAL A 93 0.48 6.50 3.41
N CYS A 94 -0.09 5.29 3.48
CA CYS A 94 -0.03 4.33 2.39
C CYS A 94 -0.59 4.92 1.08
N TYR A 95 -1.72 5.64 1.17
CA TYR A 95 -2.30 6.33 0.02
C TYR A 95 -1.39 7.44 -0.51
N LEU A 96 -0.83 8.27 0.38
CA LEU A 96 0.08 9.34 -0.01
C LEU A 96 1.34 8.82 -0.68
N VAL A 97 1.91 7.70 -0.19
CA VAL A 97 3.06 7.06 -0.84
C VAL A 97 2.68 6.55 -2.22
N MET A 98 1.53 5.91 -2.38
CA MET A 98 1.03 5.48 -3.69
C MET A 98 0.88 6.65 -4.69
N ILE A 99 0.33 7.77 -4.24
CA ILE A 99 0.22 8.98 -5.06
C ILE A 99 1.61 9.55 -5.39
N ALA A 100 2.49 9.65 -4.39
CA ALA A 100 3.85 10.18 -4.58
C ALA A 100 4.66 9.35 -5.58
N THR A 101 4.61 8.02 -5.47
CA THR A 101 5.28 7.12 -6.43
C THR A 101 4.66 7.23 -7.82
N THR A 102 3.33 7.29 -7.94
CA THR A 102 2.66 7.44 -9.24
C THR A 102 3.05 8.75 -9.92
N VAL A 103 3.02 9.86 -9.18
CA VAL A 103 3.45 11.18 -9.69
C VAL A 103 4.92 11.18 -10.08
N TYR A 104 5.76 10.50 -9.31
CA TYR A 104 7.18 10.38 -9.61
C TYR A 104 7.44 9.58 -10.90
N VAL A 105 6.84 8.39 -11.02
CA VAL A 105 6.95 7.55 -12.23
C VAL A 105 6.41 8.31 -13.46
N GLY A 106 5.29 9.03 -13.31
CA GLY A 106 4.70 9.83 -14.40
C GLY A 106 5.57 10.99 -14.92
N ARG A 107 6.73 11.28 -14.31
CA ARG A 107 7.70 12.27 -14.84
C ARG A 107 8.63 11.69 -15.90
N PHE A 108 8.73 10.37 -16.00
CA PHE A 108 9.57 9.68 -16.98
C PHE A 108 8.79 9.53 -18.30
N PRO A 109 9.36 9.88 -19.46
CA PRO A 109 8.69 9.70 -20.76
C PRO A 109 8.20 8.27 -21.01
N GLU A 110 8.99 7.28 -20.58
CA GLU A 110 8.74 5.84 -20.72
C GLU A 110 7.57 5.37 -19.85
N SER A 111 7.10 6.22 -18.93
CA SER A 111 5.90 5.93 -18.15
C SER A 111 4.62 5.92 -18.98
N VAL A 112 4.61 6.50 -20.20
CA VAL A 112 3.43 6.45 -21.08
C VAL A 112 3.16 5.02 -21.55
N ASP A 113 4.23 4.26 -21.81
CA ASP A 113 4.12 2.86 -22.23
C ASP A 113 3.85 1.94 -21.02
N TYR A 114 4.38 2.29 -19.85
CA TYR A 114 4.30 1.46 -18.64
C TYR A 114 3.09 1.74 -17.73
N LEU A 115 2.75 3.02 -17.49
CA LEU A 115 1.60 3.43 -16.69
C LEU A 115 0.39 3.68 -17.58
N ASN A 116 -0.47 2.67 -17.67
CA ASN A 116 -1.77 2.79 -18.32
C ASN A 116 -2.57 3.97 -17.72
N PRO A 117 -3.28 4.79 -18.53
CA PRO A 117 -4.20 5.84 -18.06
C PRO A 117 -5.18 5.41 -16.96
N THR A 118 -5.43 4.10 -16.83
CA THR A 118 -6.22 3.49 -15.76
C THR A 118 -5.67 3.70 -14.35
N TYR A 119 -4.39 4.07 -14.19
CA TYR A 119 -3.78 4.38 -12.88
C TYR A 119 -4.47 5.54 -12.17
N LEU A 120 -4.97 6.54 -12.91
CA LEU A 120 -5.71 7.67 -12.32
C LEU A 120 -7.08 7.20 -11.76
N TYR A 121 -7.77 6.31 -12.47
CA TYR A 121 -9.02 5.71 -11.99
C TYR A 121 -8.78 4.85 -10.75
N PHE A 122 -7.66 4.11 -10.71
CA PHE A 122 -7.25 3.35 -9.54
C PHE A 122 -6.96 4.24 -8.32
N CYS A 123 -6.25 5.35 -8.51
CA CYS A 123 -6.02 6.33 -7.44
C CYS A 123 -7.35 6.90 -6.91
N THR A 124 -8.27 7.24 -7.83
CA THR A 124 -9.60 7.76 -7.49
C THR A 124 -10.42 6.73 -6.71
N LEU A 125 -10.43 5.47 -7.14
CA LEU A 125 -11.11 4.38 -6.45
C LEU A 125 -10.55 4.17 -5.03
N THR A 126 -9.22 4.20 -4.89
CA THR A 126 -8.55 4.04 -3.59
C THR A 126 -8.87 5.22 -2.66
N GLY A 127 -8.91 6.44 -3.18
CA GLY A 127 -9.37 7.62 -2.44
C GLY A 127 -10.83 7.51 -2.01
N ALA A 128 -11.70 6.96 -2.87
CA ALA A 128 -13.12 6.75 -2.56
C ALA A 128 -13.33 5.80 -1.38
N LEU A 129 -12.43 4.86 -1.11
CA LEU A 129 -12.50 3.99 0.08
C LEU A 129 -12.54 4.79 1.38
N PHE A 130 -11.77 5.88 1.49
CA PHE A 130 -11.78 6.75 2.67
C PHE A 130 -13.13 7.45 2.84
N ILE A 131 -13.72 7.90 1.73
CA ILE A 131 -15.05 8.53 1.73
C ILE A 131 -16.11 7.51 2.19
N ILE A 132 -16.06 6.28 1.68
CA ILE A 132 -16.98 5.20 2.07
C ILE A 132 -16.85 4.90 3.57
N VAL A 133 -15.63 4.81 4.12
CA VAL A 133 -15.42 4.61 5.56
C VAL A 133 -16.05 5.74 6.37
N ALA A 134 -15.81 7.00 5.99
CA ALA A 134 -16.40 8.15 6.68
C ALA A 134 -17.95 8.12 6.63
N VAL A 135 -18.54 7.75 5.49
CA VAL A 135 -19.99 7.58 5.34
C VAL A 135 -20.51 6.46 6.24
N ILE A 136 -19.83 5.31 6.31
CA ILE A 136 -20.21 4.22 7.21
C ILE A 136 -20.17 4.67 8.67
N GLU A 137 -19.16 5.42 9.08
CA GLU A 137 -19.04 5.95 10.44
C GLU A 137 -20.19 6.91 10.79
N VAL A 138 -20.59 7.77 9.87
CA VAL A 138 -21.72 8.70 10.06
C VAL A 138 -23.04 7.94 10.16
N ILE A 139 -23.28 6.96 9.27
CA ILE A 139 -24.54 6.20 9.24
C ILE A 139 -24.65 5.28 10.46
N ALA A 140 -23.56 4.62 10.86
CA ALA A 140 -23.54 3.77 12.06
C ALA A 140 -23.98 4.51 13.32
N LYS A 141 -23.64 5.80 13.43
CA LYS A 141 -24.07 6.66 14.54
C LYS A 141 -25.55 7.02 14.47
N LYS A 142 -26.13 7.17 13.27
CA LYS A 142 -27.51 7.65 13.07
C LYS A 142 -28.55 6.54 13.06
N THR A 143 -28.31 5.47 12.31
CA THR A 143 -29.34 4.47 12.00
C THR A 143 -28.97 3.06 12.42
N ARG A 144 -27.71 2.80 12.81
CA ARG A 144 -27.14 1.48 13.19
C ARG A 144 -27.23 0.38 12.11
N GLU A 145 -27.96 0.59 11.02
CA GLU A 145 -28.06 -0.31 9.88
C GLU A 145 -26.98 -0.02 8.83
N ILE A 146 -25.85 -0.74 8.92
CA ILE A 146 -24.69 -0.54 8.02
C ILE A 146 -24.35 -1.76 7.14
N LYS A 147 -25.14 -2.83 7.21
CA LYS A 147 -24.86 -4.10 6.49
C LYS A 147 -24.67 -3.92 4.97
N PRO A 148 -25.55 -3.21 4.21
CA PRO A 148 -25.36 -3.08 2.77
C PRO A 148 -24.14 -2.24 2.40
N LEU A 149 -23.90 -1.13 3.12
CA LEU A 149 -22.70 -0.30 2.93
C LEU A 149 -21.41 -1.04 3.29
N LEU A 150 -21.44 -1.86 4.34
CA LEU A 150 -20.30 -2.70 4.72
C LEU A 150 -19.97 -3.70 3.62
N LEU A 151 -20.97 -4.34 3.01
CA LEU A 151 -20.76 -5.26 1.90
C LEU A 151 -20.17 -4.53 0.69
N LEU A 152 -20.71 -3.36 0.33
CA LEU A 152 -20.16 -2.52 -0.73
C LEU A 152 -18.69 -2.15 -0.45
N PHE A 153 -18.36 -1.80 0.79
CA PHE A 153 -16.99 -1.47 1.19
C PHE A 153 -16.04 -2.67 1.08
N ILE A 154 -16.49 -3.87 1.48
CA ILE A 154 -15.71 -5.11 1.33
C ILE A 154 -15.46 -5.40 -0.16
N LEU A 155 -16.49 -5.30 -0.99
CA LEU A 155 -16.37 -5.50 -2.44
C LEU A 155 -15.46 -4.45 -3.09
N ALA A 156 -15.59 -3.18 -2.71
CA ALA A 156 -14.74 -2.10 -3.21
C ALA A 156 -13.27 -2.29 -2.79
N SER A 157 -13.03 -2.71 -1.53
CA SER A 157 -11.69 -3.04 -1.03
C SER A 157 -11.07 -4.22 -1.78
N GLY A 158 -11.84 -5.29 -1.99
CA GLY A 158 -11.43 -6.43 -2.81
C GLY A 158 -11.13 -6.03 -4.25
N GLY A 159 -12.04 -5.28 -4.88
CA GLY A 159 -11.88 -4.76 -6.23
C GLY A 159 -10.63 -3.89 -6.37
N ALA A 160 -10.33 -3.02 -5.40
CA ALA A 160 -9.12 -2.22 -5.40
C ALA A 160 -7.85 -3.09 -5.32
N VAL A 161 -7.82 -4.10 -4.45
CA VAL A 161 -6.66 -5.03 -4.36
C VAL A 161 -6.47 -5.83 -5.65
N PHE A 162 -7.56 -6.37 -6.23
CA PHE A 162 -7.48 -7.12 -7.48
C PHE A 162 -7.09 -6.25 -8.67
N TRP A 163 -7.61 -5.03 -8.76
CA TRP A 163 -7.24 -4.10 -9.83
C TRP A 163 -5.78 -3.67 -9.70
N ASN A 164 -5.28 -3.40 -8.48
CA ASN A 164 -3.86 -3.12 -8.29
C ASN A 164 -2.97 -4.31 -8.70
N LEU A 165 -3.40 -5.55 -8.40
CA LEU A 165 -2.70 -6.75 -8.86
C LEU A 165 -2.64 -6.85 -10.39
N ASP A 166 -3.73 -6.49 -11.08
CA ASP A 166 -3.77 -6.44 -12.55
C ASP A 166 -2.84 -5.36 -13.10
N LEU A 167 -2.81 -4.18 -12.48
CA LEU A 167 -1.90 -3.08 -12.83
C LEU A 167 -0.43 -3.43 -12.59
N LEU A 168 -0.13 -4.25 -11.58
CA LEU A 168 1.22 -4.70 -11.26
C LEU A 168 1.71 -5.78 -12.23
N ILE A 169 0.83 -6.71 -12.64
CA ILE A 169 1.19 -7.83 -13.54
C ILE A 169 0.91 -7.42 -14.99
N SER A 170 1.63 -6.38 -15.42
CA SER A 170 1.60 -5.84 -16.78
C SER A 170 2.15 -6.84 -17.80
N VAL A 171 2.12 -6.47 -19.09
CA VAL A 171 2.68 -7.30 -20.17
C VAL A 171 4.19 -7.48 -19.96
N GLU A 172 4.89 -6.41 -19.64
CA GLU A 172 6.33 -6.38 -19.40
C GLU A 172 6.71 -7.26 -18.20
N PHE A 173 5.90 -7.23 -17.12
CA PHE A 173 6.10 -8.10 -15.97
C PHE A 173 5.99 -9.58 -16.36
N ARG A 174 4.99 -9.93 -17.20
CA ARG A 174 4.78 -11.30 -17.66
C ARG A 174 5.90 -11.79 -18.56
N GLU A 175 6.38 -10.93 -19.45
CA GLU A 175 7.53 -11.24 -20.31
C GLU A 175 8.79 -11.47 -19.47
N ALA A 176 9.10 -10.56 -18.54
CA ALA A 176 10.23 -10.70 -17.62
C ALA A 176 10.14 -11.98 -16.76
N MET A 177 8.92 -12.41 -16.42
CA MET A 177 8.69 -13.70 -15.74
C MET A 177 8.99 -14.91 -16.63
N ILE A 178 8.61 -14.87 -17.92
CA ILE A 178 8.86 -15.96 -18.88
C ILE A 178 10.37 -16.12 -19.12
N TYR A 179 11.10 -15.01 -19.23
CA TYR A 179 12.55 -15.01 -19.44
C TYR A 179 13.38 -15.20 -18.16
N GLU A 180 12.72 -15.46 -17.02
CA GLU A 180 13.37 -15.63 -15.71
C GLU A 180 14.30 -14.48 -15.32
N THR A 181 13.96 -13.26 -15.75
CA THR A 181 14.73 -12.06 -15.46
C THR A 181 14.81 -11.84 -13.94
N ARG A 182 15.93 -11.29 -13.49
CA ARG A 182 16.10 -10.87 -12.09
C ARG A 182 15.21 -9.66 -11.84
N PHE A 183 14.42 -9.73 -10.78
CA PHE A 183 13.62 -8.61 -10.28
C PHE A 183 14.43 -7.74 -9.33
N LEU A 184 15.13 -8.37 -8.39
CA LEU A 184 15.99 -7.67 -7.44
C LEU A 184 17.02 -8.64 -6.86
N TYR A 185 18.30 -8.43 -7.16
CA TYR A 185 19.39 -9.33 -6.76
C TYR A 185 19.13 -10.80 -7.15
N PHE A 186 18.89 -11.67 -6.16
CA PHE A 186 18.63 -13.10 -6.32
C PHE A 186 17.14 -13.42 -6.51
N LEU A 187 16.26 -12.43 -6.37
CA LEU A 187 14.83 -12.61 -6.60
C LEU A 187 14.51 -12.48 -8.08
N THR A 188 13.80 -13.46 -8.64
CA THR A 188 13.31 -13.43 -10.03
C THR A 188 11.87 -12.90 -10.10
N PHE A 189 11.46 -12.39 -11.26
CA PHE A 189 10.06 -11.98 -11.50
C PHE A 189 9.06 -13.11 -11.19
N ARG A 190 9.44 -14.37 -11.44
CA ARG A 190 8.63 -15.55 -11.09
C ARG A 190 8.44 -15.71 -9.58
N GLN A 191 9.47 -15.51 -8.78
CA GLN A 191 9.35 -15.57 -7.32
C GLN A 191 8.45 -14.43 -6.79
N ILE A 192 8.58 -13.23 -7.36
CA ILE A 192 7.73 -12.09 -7.02
C ILE A 192 6.27 -12.33 -7.40
N TYR A 193 6.02 -12.94 -8.57
CA TYR A 193 4.68 -13.34 -8.99
C TYR A 193 4.01 -14.27 -7.97
N TYR A 194 4.72 -15.30 -7.50
CA TYR A 194 4.17 -16.18 -6.46
C TYR A 194 3.96 -15.47 -5.13
N PHE A 195 4.87 -14.57 -4.75
CA PHE A 195 4.70 -13.74 -3.56
C PHE A 195 3.43 -12.88 -3.64
N ILE A 196 3.16 -12.22 -4.78
CA ILE A 196 1.95 -11.42 -5.02
C ILE A 196 0.69 -12.28 -4.89
N ILE A 197 0.68 -13.47 -5.49
CA ILE A 197 -0.46 -14.40 -5.39
C ILE A 197 -0.70 -14.81 -3.93
N ILE A 198 0.36 -15.19 -3.21
CA ILE A 198 0.25 -15.58 -1.80
C ILE A 198 -0.31 -14.41 -0.97
N LEU A 199 0.13 -13.18 -1.23
CA LEU A 199 -0.37 -12.00 -0.55
C LEU A 199 -1.86 -11.75 -0.85
N GLY A 200 -2.29 -11.91 -2.10
CA GLY A 200 -3.69 -11.79 -2.52
C GLY A 200 -4.59 -12.87 -1.91
N ILE A 201 -4.14 -14.12 -1.88
CA ILE A 201 -4.84 -15.22 -1.21
C ILE A 201 -4.93 -14.95 0.30
N GLY A 202 -3.82 -14.55 0.91
CA GLY A 202 -3.76 -14.18 2.32
C GLY A 202 -4.71 -13.03 2.67
N TYR A 203 -4.81 -12.02 1.81
CA TYR A 203 -5.78 -10.93 1.94
C TYR A 203 -7.22 -11.46 1.95
N PHE A 204 -7.59 -12.31 0.98
CA PHE A 204 -8.93 -12.88 0.92
C PHE A 204 -9.30 -13.67 2.18
N PHE A 205 -8.39 -14.53 2.66
CA PHE A 205 -8.58 -15.26 3.91
C PHE A 205 -8.68 -14.32 5.12
N ALA A 206 -7.87 -13.27 5.19
CA ALA A 206 -7.94 -12.28 6.26
C ALA A 206 -9.30 -11.56 6.28
N VAL A 207 -9.83 -11.17 5.12
CA VAL A 207 -11.16 -10.56 4.99
C VAL A 207 -12.25 -11.49 5.53
N LEU A 208 -12.23 -12.77 5.13
CA LEU A 208 -13.20 -13.76 5.61
C LEU A 208 -13.11 -13.95 7.12
N LEU A 209 -11.90 -14.18 7.65
CA LEU A 209 -11.67 -14.39 9.08
C LEU A 209 -12.14 -13.19 9.91
N LEU A 210 -11.83 -11.97 9.48
CA LEU A 210 -12.28 -10.77 10.18
C LEU A 210 -13.79 -10.59 10.10
N TYR A 211 -14.41 -10.84 8.94
CA TYR A 211 -15.84 -10.69 8.76
C TYR A 211 -16.67 -11.58 9.70
N PHE A 212 -16.24 -12.84 9.88
CA PHE A 212 -16.92 -13.81 10.74
C PHE A 212 -16.59 -13.66 12.22
N ASN A 213 -15.35 -13.29 12.58
CA ASN A 213 -14.92 -13.21 13.98
C ASN A 213 -15.16 -11.84 14.63
N ILE A 214 -15.26 -10.75 13.85
CA ILE A 214 -15.46 -9.41 14.38
C ILE A 214 -16.94 -9.00 14.28
N THR A 215 -17.60 -9.01 15.44
CA THR A 215 -19.00 -8.58 15.58
C THR A 215 -19.16 -7.06 15.45
N ASP A 216 -18.20 -6.28 15.93
CA ASP A 216 -18.16 -4.82 15.77
C ASP A 216 -17.83 -4.43 14.32
N ARG A 217 -18.85 -3.99 13.59
CA ARG A 217 -18.74 -3.65 12.17
C ARG A 217 -17.89 -2.41 11.90
N LEU A 218 -17.84 -1.43 12.82
CA LEU A 218 -16.97 -0.27 12.65
C LEU A 218 -15.50 -0.66 12.85
N ARG A 219 -15.22 -1.53 13.81
CA ARG A 219 -13.88 -2.09 13.98
C ARG A 219 -13.44 -2.90 12.76
N LEU A 220 -14.34 -3.70 12.20
CA LEU A 220 -14.10 -4.43 10.96
C LEU A 220 -13.73 -3.50 9.80
N VAL A 221 -14.49 -2.43 9.57
CA VAL A 221 -14.19 -1.46 8.50
C VAL A 221 -12.79 -0.86 8.65
N ASN A 222 -12.42 -0.47 9.86
CA ASN A 222 -11.12 0.14 10.12
C ASN A 222 -9.96 -0.85 9.93
N LEU A 223 -10.10 -2.08 10.41
CA LEU A 223 -9.11 -3.12 10.20
C LEU A 223 -8.98 -3.47 8.72
N LEU A 224 -10.10 -3.55 8.01
CA LEU A 224 -10.11 -3.82 6.58
C LEU A 224 -9.45 -2.68 5.81
N LEU A 225 -9.75 -1.41 6.10
CA LEU A 225 -9.06 -0.27 5.47
C LEU A 225 -7.54 -0.36 5.67
N ASN A 226 -7.08 -0.65 6.89
CA ASN A 226 -5.66 -0.82 7.18
C ASN A 226 -5.03 -1.97 6.36
N ILE A 227 -5.69 -3.13 6.29
CA ILE A 227 -5.21 -4.27 5.51
C ILE A 227 -5.16 -3.94 4.02
N THR A 228 -6.25 -3.39 3.48
CA THR A 228 -6.35 -3.01 2.07
C THR A 228 -5.25 -2.03 1.69
N MET A 229 -5.07 -0.97 2.48
CA MET A 229 -4.03 0.03 2.21
C MET A 229 -2.62 -0.52 2.39
N PHE A 230 -2.41 -1.46 3.32
CA PHE A 230 -1.15 -2.17 3.44
C PHE A 230 -0.83 -3.02 2.20
N VAL A 231 -1.77 -3.82 1.71
CA VAL A 231 -1.55 -4.61 0.49
C VAL A 231 -1.31 -3.71 -0.72
N ILE A 232 -2.10 -2.63 -0.85
CA ILE A 232 -1.93 -1.64 -1.93
C ILE A 232 -0.54 -1.01 -1.92
N VAL A 233 -0.01 -0.61 -0.74
CA VAL A 233 1.32 0.01 -0.69
C VAL A 233 2.43 -0.98 -1.05
N ILE A 234 2.27 -2.26 -0.69
CA ILE A 234 3.22 -3.31 -1.07
C ILE A 234 3.19 -3.57 -2.58
N TYR A 235 2.00 -3.67 -3.19
CA TYR A 235 1.89 -3.81 -4.65
C TYR A 235 2.42 -2.59 -5.39
N ASN A 236 2.16 -1.39 -4.89
CA ASN A 236 2.70 -0.17 -5.46
C ASN A 236 4.24 -0.12 -5.38
N LEU A 237 4.84 -0.59 -4.28
CA LEU A 237 6.29 -0.73 -4.16
C LEU A 237 6.86 -1.71 -5.20
N LEU A 238 6.20 -2.86 -5.38
CA LEU A 238 6.60 -3.83 -6.41
C LEU A 238 6.46 -3.25 -7.82
N ASN A 239 5.40 -2.48 -8.08
CA ASN A 239 5.19 -1.85 -9.38
C ASN A 239 6.29 -0.82 -9.68
N MET A 240 6.69 -0.05 -8.68
CA MET A 240 7.78 0.91 -8.80
C MET A 240 9.11 0.21 -9.13
N ILE A 241 9.41 -0.93 -8.50
CA ILE A 241 10.62 -1.71 -8.81
C ILE A 241 10.54 -2.33 -10.21
N SER A 242 9.37 -2.82 -10.61
CA SER A 242 9.14 -3.35 -11.95
C SER A 242 9.37 -2.28 -13.02
N PHE A 243 8.84 -1.06 -12.83
CA PHE A 243 9.09 0.08 -13.70
C PHE A 243 10.57 0.42 -13.83
N PHE A 244 11.28 0.42 -12.71
CA PHE A 244 12.70 0.72 -12.70
C PHE A 244 13.55 -0.35 -13.38
N ASN A 245 13.17 -1.62 -13.28
CA ASN A 245 13.80 -2.68 -14.06
C ASN A 245 13.52 -2.50 -15.57
N TYR A 246 12.32 -2.05 -15.94
CA TYR A 246 12.00 -1.74 -17.33
C TYR A 246 12.90 -0.64 -17.90
N LEU A 247 13.03 0.50 -17.18
CA LEU A 247 13.91 1.60 -17.59
C LEU A 247 15.38 1.17 -17.79
N ASN A 248 15.85 0.28 -16.92
CA ASN A 248 17.22 -0.22 -16.94
C ASN A 248 17.49 -1.16 -18.14
N VAL A 249 16.47 -1.83 -18.67
CA VAL A 249 16.60 -2.68 -19.86
C VAL A 249 16.47 -1.87 -21.15
N SER A 250 15.74 -0.74 -21.12
CA SER A 250 15.50 0.12 -22.28
C SER A 250 16.58 1.19 -22.53
N THR A 251 17.55 1.35 -21.62
CA THR A 251 18.70 2.26 -21.72
C THR A 251 19.98 1.49 -22.00
#